data_AF-A0AA95SIZ9-F1
#
_entry.id   AF-A0AA95SIZ9-F1
#
_cell.length_a   1.000
_cell.length_b   1.000
_cell.length_c   1.000
_cell.angle_alpha   90.00
_cell.angle_beta   90.00
_cell.angle_gamma   90.00
#
_symmetry.space_group_name_H-M   'P 1'
#
loop_
_entity.id
_entity.type
_entity.pdbx_description
1 polymer ?
#
loop_
_entity_poly.entity_id
_entity_poly.type
_entity_poly.pdbx_seq_one_letter_code
_entity_poly.pdbx_strand_id
1 'polypeptide(L)'
;MTSAANMPVMNADEAREAAERFRSIYTNIKDQVCEMMVGQDEVIDGVMTALFAGGHVLLEGVPGLGKTMLVNSLSKAVGTAFSRIQFTPDMMPADIQGTSVLMETPDGGQELQFQEGPIVSNLVLADEINRATPKTQSALLEAMQERQVTVGKRTIKLPEPFAVLATQNPVEQEGTYPLPEAQLDRFLFKLVVGYPKEQDYSVILDRTTGGQSPVITAATTGEEIVEMRNIVRQVPVPEVAKKYAIHLVMGTQPGSDYAPEIVNEFAALGSSPRGAQSLLLAGKVRALLNGRFAVSCEDIREVAVPVLRHRMVINFHGQSEGISDEMLVREILKTVKEPNQV
;
A
#
# COMPACT_ATOMS: atom_id res chain seq x y z
N MET A 1 -27.87 -7.81 -13.23
CA MET A 1 -28.26 -6.55 -13.90
C MET A 1 -29.03 -5.73 -12.89
N THR A 2 -28.33 -4.88 -12.16
CA THR A 2 -28.91 -4.00 -11.14
C THR A 2 -28.33 -2.63 -11.42
N SER A 3 -29.22 -1.73 -11.80
CA SER A 3 -29.06 -0.29 -12.02
C SER A 3 -27.73 0.28 -11.55
N ALA A 4 -26.85 0.63 -12.49
CA ALA A 4 -25.85 1.66 -12.28
C ALA A 4 -26.63 2.97 -12.07
N ALA A 5 -26.97 3.25 -10.81
CA ALA A 5 -27.63 4.47 -10.43
C ALA A 5 -26.78 5.64 -10.94
N ASN A 6 -27.43 6.50 -11.71
CA ASN A 6 -26.89 7.74 -12.26
C ASN A 6 -26.51 8.64 -11.07
N MET A 7 -25.28 8.52 -10.58
CA MET A 7 -24.74 9.41 -9.55
C MET A 7 -24.49 10.78 -10.18
N PRO A 8 -24.84 11.88 -9.50
CA PRO A 8 -24.66 13.21 -10.05
C PRO A 8 -23.17 13.43 -10.38
N VAL A 9 -22.89 13.79 -11.63
CA VAL A 9 -21.56 14.23 -12.04
C VAL A 9 -21.29 15.53 -11.29
N MET A 10 -20.26 15.56 -10.43
CA MET A 10 -19.82 16.79 -9.77
C MET A 10 -19.67 17.88 -10.82
N ASN A 11 -20.23 19.06 -10.54
CA ASN A 11 -19.98 20.20 -11.41
C ASN A 11 -18.51 20.65 -11.28
N ALA A 12 -18.03 21.50 -12.19
CA ALA A 12 -16.62 21.88 -12.26
C ALA A 12 -16.13 22.59 -10.97
N ASP A 13 -17.01 23.35 -10.31
CA ASP A 13 -16.67 24.09 -9.09
C ASP A 13 -16.61 23.16 -7.87
N GLU A 14 -17.57 22.24 -7.73
CA GLU A 14 -17.56 21.19 -6.70
C GLU A 14 -16.34 20.28 -6.83
N ALA A 15 -15.99 19.91 -8.07
CA ALA A 15 -14.77 19.15 -8.34
C ALA A 15 -13.56 19.95 -7.84
N ARG A 16 -13.47 21.24 -8.22
CA ARG A 16 -12.38 22.13 -7.81
C ARG A 16 -12.17 22.17 -6.30
N GLU A 17 -13.24 22.47 -5.57
CA GLU A 17 -13.23 22.52 -4.11
C GLU A 17 -12.82 21.17 -3.50
N ALA A 18 -13.28 20.06 -4.07
CA ALA A 18 -12.92 18.72 -3.61
C ALA A 18 -11.42 18.42 -3.76
N ALA A 19 -10.75 18.79 -4.87
CA ALA A 19 -9.30 18.59 -4.96
C ALA A 19 -8.51 19.56 -4.08
N GLU A 20 -8.97 20.81 -3.93
CA GLU A 20 -8.31 21.76 -3.04
C GLU A 20 -8.37 21.25 -1.59
N ARG A 21 -9.53 20.73 -1.15
CA ARG A 21 -9.67 20.05 0.15
C ARG A 21 -8.79 18.81 0.25
N PHE A 22 -8.80 17.93 -0.77
CA PHE A 22 -7.97 16.73 -0.80
C PHE A 22 -6.48 17.07 -0.64
N ARG A 23 -6.00 18.04 -1.42
CA ARG A 23 -4.60 18.48 -1.39
C ARG A 23 -4.23 19.11 -0.05
N SER A 24 -5.13 19.91 0.54
CA SER A 24 -4.92 20.50 1.87
C SER A 24 -4.75 19.41 2.93
N ILE A 25 -5.68 18.45 3.00
CA ILE A 25 -5.61 17.32 3.94
C ILE A 25 -4.33 16.50 3.72
N TYR A 26 -4.02 16.17 2.46
CA TYR A 26 -2.80 15.42 2.14
C TYR A 26 -1.54 16.17 2.61
N THR A 27 -1.44 17.47 2.31
CA THR A 27 -0.27 18.27 2.69
C THR A 27 -0.13 18.35 4.20
N ASN A 28 -1.23 18.62 4.93
CA ASN A 28 -1.20 18.70 6.39
C ASN A 28 -0.75 17.38 7.04
N ILE A 29 -1.22 16.23 6.54
CA ILE A 29 -0.75 14.92 7.02
C ILE A 29 0.74 14.74 6.71
N LYS A 30 1.17 15.08 5.48
CA LYS A 30 2.56 14.93 5.06
C LYS A 30 3.48 15.76 5.94
N ASP A 31 3.12 17.01 6.22
CA ASP A 31 3.89 17.92 7.07
C ASP A 31 4.07 17.31 8.47
N GLN A 32 2.98 16.80 9.08
CA GLN A 32 3.05 16.12 10.38
C GLN A 32 3.93 14.86 10.37
N VAL A 33 3.93 14.09 9.29
CA VAL A 33 4.79 12.89 9.17
C VAL A 33 6.26 13.28 8.97
N CYS A 34 6.54 14.34 8.21
CA CYS A 34 7.91 14.85 7.95
C CYS A 34 8.54 15.52 9.18
N GLU A 35 7.74 15.90 10.19
CA GLU A 35 8.28 16.29 11.49
C GLU A 35 9.02 15.14 12.18
N MET A 36 8.58 13.89 11.99
CA MET A 36 9.21 12.70 12.58
C MET A 36 10.17 12.00 11.62
N MET A 37 9.88 11.99 10.32
CA MET A 37 10.63 11.28 9.30
C MET A 37 11.54 12.22 8.51
N VAL A 38 12.75 11.78 8.17
CA VAL A 38 13.73 12.57 7.41
C VAL A 38 14.17 11.78 6.18
N GLY A 39 14.22 12.42 5.00
CA GLY A 39 14.83 11.87 3.79
C GLY A 39 14.04 10.73 3.11
N GLN A 40 12.75 10.56 3.43
CA GLN A 40 11.92 9.46 2.92
C GLN A 40 10.67 9.92 2.16
N ASP A 41 10.73 11.07 1.49
CA ASP A 41 9.58 11.68 0.80
C ASP A 41 8.85 10.71 -0.14
N GLU A 42 9.57 9.96 -0.98
CA GLU A 42 8.96 9.03 -1.94
C GLU A 42 8.20 7.89 -1.24
N VAL A 43 8.72 7.39 -0.12
CA VAL A 43 8.08 6.32 0.66
C VAL A 43 6.85 6.87 1.39
N ILE A 44 6.95 8.07 1.96
CA ILE A 44 5.83 8.78 2.61
C ILE A 44 4.71 9.00 1.58
N ASP A 45 5.04 9.56 0.42
CA ASP A 45 4.09 9.85 -0.65
C ASP A 45 3.43 8.57 -1.17
N GLY A 46 4.20 7.49 -1.32
CA GLY A 46 3.69 6.18 -1.72
C GLY A 46 2.72 5.59 -0.68
N VAL A 47 3.07 5.64 0.60
CA VAL A 47 2.21 5.15 1.69
C VAL A 47 0.92 5.96 1.78
N MET A 48 1.02 7.30 1.73
CA MET A 48 -0.15 8.17 1.76
C MET A 48 -1.04 7.95 0.53
N THR A 49 -0.44 7.81 -0.65
CA THR A 49 -1.17 7.49 -1.88
C THR A 49 -1.93 6.18 -1.74
N ALA A 50 -1.33 5.15 -1.16
CA ALA A 50 -2.01 3.89 -0.90
C ALA A 50 -3.16 4.04 0.12
N LEU A 51 -2.97 4.84 1.17
CA LEU A 51 -4.02 5.14 2.14
C LEU A 51 -5.25 5.78 1.47
N PHE A 52 -5.05 6.80 0.63
CA PHE A 52 -6.12 7.49 -0.10
C PHE A 52 -6.70 6.68 -1.26
N ALA A 53 -5.92 5.76 -1.85
CA ALA A 53 -6.41 4.79 -2.83
C ALA A 53 -7.17 3.62 -2.18
N GLY A 54 -7.11 3.47 -0.85
CA GLY A 54 -7.72 2.37 -0.12
C GLY A 54 -7.00 1.03 -0.30
N GLY A 55 -5.69 1.08 -0.57
CA GLY A 55 -4.83 -0.08 -0.80
C GLY A 55 -3.90 -0.38 0.38
N HIS A 56 -3.11 -1.44 0.20
CA HIS A 56 -2.11 -1.92 1.14
C HIS A 56 -0.70 -1.73 0.58
N VAL A 57 0.32 -1.66 1.44
CA VAL A 57 1.70 -1.41 1.03
C VAL A 57 2.62 -2.50 1.53
N LEU A 58 3.52 -2.94 0.67
CA LEU A 58 4.65 -3.78 1.01
C LEU A 58 5.92 -2.92 1.06
N LEU A 59 6.54 -2.81 2.24
CA LEU A 59 7.74 -2.04 2.52
C LEU A 59 8.97 -2.96 2.57
N GLU A 60 9.73 -3.01 1.49
CA GLU A 60 10.98 -3.76 1.42
C GLU A 60 12.16 -2.90 1.84
N GLY A 61 13.09 -3.46 2.60
CA GLY A 61 14.30 -2.75 3.06
C GLY A 61 14.80 -3.27 4.39
N VAL A 62 16.03 -2.91 4.76
CA VAL A 62 16.68 -3.41 5.96
C VAL A 62 16.03 -2.91 7.25
N PRO A 63 16.23 -3.60 8.40
CA PRO A 63 15.80 -3.12 9.70
C PRO A 63 16.41 -1.75 10.05
N GLY A 64 15.70 -0.97 10.88
CA GLY A 64 16.19 0.30 11.39
C GLY A 64 15.96 1.53 10.49
N LEU A 65 15.32 1.38 9.33
CA LEU A 65 15.01 2.50 8.42
C LEU A 65 13.71 3.26 8.76
N GLY A 66 13.30 3.27 10.02
CA GLY A 66 12.15 4.09 10.46
C GLY A 66 10.77 3.63 9.95
N LYS A 67 10.62 2.40 9.40
CA LYS A 67 9.32 1.89 8.91
C LYS A 67 8.23 1.90 9.99
N THR A 68 8.56 1.44 11.20
CA THR A 68 7.62 1.48 12.34
C THR A 68 7.27 2.92 12.73
N MET A 69 8.25 3.82 12.69
CA MET A 69 8.05 5.24 12.97
C MET A 69 7.13 5.88 11.93
N LEU A 70 7.28 5.56 10.66
CA LEU A 70 6.42 6.04 9.57
C LEU A 70 4.96 5.69 9.81
N VAL A 71 4.65 4.41 10.07
CA VAL A 71 3.25 3.97 10.22
C VAL A 71 2.60 4.55 11.47
N ASN A 72 3.34 4.58 12.59
CA ASN A 72 2.86 5.17 13.84
C ASN A 72 2.70 6.70 13.74
N SER A 73 3.56 7.36 12.97
CA SER A 73 3.44 8.81 12.73
C SER A 73 2.22 9.11 11.88
N LEU A 74 2.00 8.32 10.83
CA LEU A 74 0.83 8.43 9.97
C LEU A 74 -0.48 8.18 10.74
N SER A 75 -0.54 7.16 11.61
CA SER A 75 -1.75 6.90 12.40
C SER A 75 -2.10 8.04 13.33
N LYS A 76 -1.09 8.67 13.95
CA LYS A 76 -1.27 9.86 14.79
C LYS A 76 -1.71 11.07 13.98
N ALA A 77 -1.08 11.32 12.83
CA ALA A 77 -1.44 12.42 11.94
C ALA A 77 -2.87 12.29 11.38
N VAL A 78 -3.35 11.05 11.19
CA VAL A 78 -4.71 10.74 10.71
C VAL A 78 -5.72 10.62 11.86
N GLY A 79 -5.28 10.53 13.12
CA GLY A 79 -6.16 10.34 14.27
C GLY A 79 -6.84 8.95 14.29
N THR A 80 -6.13 7.90 13.89
CA THR A 80 -6.66 6.52 13.78
C THR A 80 -5.95 5.54 14.69
N ALA A 81 -6.62 4.41 15.00
CA ALA A 81 -6.01 3.34 15.78
C ALA A 81 -4.83 2.72 15.02
N PHE A 82 -3.77 2.42 15.76
CA PHE A 82 -2.58 1.75 15.26
C PHE A 82 -2.38 0.42 15.97
N SER A 83 -2.00 -0.58 15.20
CA SER A 83 -1.62 -1.88 15.72
C SER A 83 -0.36 -2.38 15.02
N ARG A 84 0.50 -3.06 15.79
CA ARG A 84 1.73 -3.66 15.30
C ARG A 84 1.68 -5.16 15.53
N ILE A 85 1.91 -5.91 14.47
CA ILE A 85 2.00 -7.37 14.47
C ILE A 85 3.41 -7.73 14.05
N GLN A 86 4.19 -8.31 14.95
CA GLN A 86 5.49 -8.87 14.63
C GLN A 86 5.30 -10.33 14.23
N PHE A 87 5.61 -10.67 12.98
CA PHE A 87 5.49 -12.04 12.51
C PHE A 87 6.66 -12.87 13.03
N THR A 88 6.34 -14.04 13.58
CA THR A 88 7.31 -15.01 14.08
C THR A 88 7.00 -16.40 13.50
N PRO A 89 7.98 -17.33 13.44
CA PRO A 89 7.78 -18.65 12.86
C PRO A 89 6.70 -19.50 13.55
N ASP A 90 6.46 -19.25 14.82
CA ASP A 90 5.49 -19.93 15.69
C ASP A 90 4.10 -19.28 15.73
N MET A 91 3.96 -18.09 15.13
CA MET A 91 2.69 -17.36 15.12
C MET A 91 1.59 -18.15 14.42
N MET A 92 0.43 -18.25 15.06
CA MET A 92 -0.77 -18.88 14.54
C MET A 92 -1.74 -17.85 13.95
N PRO A 93 -2.65 -18.26 13.03
CA PRO A 93 -3.71 -17.38 12.52
C PRO A 93 -4.55 -16.71 13.62
N ALA A 94 -4.80 -17.40 14.73
CA ALA A 94 -5.57 -16.89 15.87
C ALA A 94 -4.87 -15.71 16.57
N ASP A 95 -3.53 -15.64 16.53
CA ASP A 95 -2.77 -14.52 17.11
C ASP A 95 -2.92 -13.23 16.30
N ILE A 96 -3.38 -13.33 15.04
CA ILE A 96 -3.70 -12.20 14.16
C ILE A 96 -5.18 -11.85 14.25
N GLN A 97 -6.04 -12.88 14.13
CA GLN A 97 -7.49 -12.74 13.97
C GLN A 97 -8.23 -12.55 15.31
N GLY A 98 -7.67 -13.06 16.40
CA GLY A 98 -8.29 -13.11 17.72
C GLY A 98 -8.63 -14.53 18.15
N THR A 99 -8.84 -14.70 19.46
CA THR A 99 -9.10 -16.00 20.06
C THR A 99 -10.10 -15.89 21.22
N SER A 100 -10.74 -17.01 21.57
CA SER A 100 -11.60 -17.08 22.75
C SER A 100 -10.75 -17.48 23.96
N VAL A 101 -10.72 -16.60 24.96
CA VAL A 101 -10.00 -16.79 26.21
C VAL A 101 -11.01 -17.06 27.31
N LEU A 102 -10.68 -18.00 28.21
CA LEU A 102 -11.47 -18.25 29.40
C LEU A 102 -11.11 -17.19 30.45
N MET A 103 -12.06 -16.34 30.80
CA MET A 103 -11.89 -15.31 31.84
C MET A 103 -12.67 -15.71 33.09
N GLU A 104 -12.10 -15.40 34.27
CA GLU A 104 -12.79 -15.55 35.54
C GLU A 104 -13.76 -14.39 35.74
N THR A 105 -15.03 -14.71 36.02
CA THR A 105 -16.02 -13.69 36.34
C THR A 105 -15.82 -13.19 37.78
N PRO A 106 -16.25 -11.96 38.10
CA PRO A 106 -16.17 -11.43 39.48
C PRO A 106 -16.82 -12.32 40.53
N ASP A 107 -17.77 -13.17 40.13
CA ASP A 107 -18.51 -14.11 40.98
C ASP A 107 -17.81 -15.49 41.13
N GLY A 108 -16.59 -15.65 40.60
CA GLY A 108 -15.81 -16.89 40.68
C GLY A 108 -16.20 -17.96 39.64
N GLY A 109 -16.97 -17.59 38.62
CA GLY A 109 -17.27 -18.45 37.47
C GLY A 109 -16.20 -18.33 36.37
N GLN A 110 -16.33 -19.13 35.31
CA GLN A 110 -15.49 -19.04 34.11
C GLN A 110 -16.37 -18.77 32.89
N GLU A 111 -16.03 -17.75 32.10
CA GLU A 111 -16.72 -17.43 30.85
C GLU A 111 -15.75 -17.37 29.66
N LEU A 112 -16.18 -17.87 28.49
CA LEU A 112 -15.42 -17.75 27.26
C LEU A 112 -15.68 -16.37 26.65
N GLN A 113 -14.72 -15.45 26.78
CA GLN A 113 -14.77 -14.14 26.14
C GLN A 113 -13.87 -14.14 24.90
N PHE A 114 -14.38 -13.59 23.81
CA PHE A 114 -13.59 -13.41 22.60
C PHE A 114 -12.73 -12.16 22.72
N GLN A 115 -11.43 -12.30 22.50
CA GLN A 115 -10.48 -11.21 22.43
C GLN A 115 -10.14 -10.96 20.97
N GLU A 116 -10.40 -9.73 20.50
CA GLU A 116 -10.08 -9.32 19.14
C GLU A 116 -8.57 -9.34 18.91
N GLY A 117 -8.17 -9.86 17.76
CA GLY A 117 -6.78 -9.89 17.38
C GLY A 117 -6.27 -8.51 16.95
N PRO A 118 -4.94 -8.32 16.90
CA PRO A 118 -4.32 -7.04 16.56
C PRO A 118 -4.63 -6.56 15.13
N ILE A 119 -5.20 -7.41 14.27
CA ILE A 119 -5.66 -6.99 12.93
C ILE A 119 -6.88 -6.06 12.98
N VAL A 120 -7.63 -6.06 14.08
CA VAL A 120 -8.81 -5.21 14.28
C VAL A 120 -8.35 -3.81 14.68
N SER A 121 -7.80 -3.08 13.72
CA SER A 121 -7.31 -1.70 13.86
C SER A 121 -7.37 -1.00 12.50
N ASN A 122 -7.28 0.33 12.48
CA ASN A 122 -7.31 1.08 11.22
C ASN A 122 -6.02 0.89 10.42
N LEU A 123 -4.87 1.16 11.06
CA LEU A 123 -3.55 1.02 10.46
C LEU A 123 -2.78 -0.10 11.15
N VAL A 124 -2.45 -1.13 10.37
CA VAL A 124 -1.75 -2.32 10.87
C VAL A 124 -0.37 -2.40 10.24
N LEU A 125 0.66 -2.31 11.06
CA LEU A 125 2.02 -2.65 10.67
C LEU A 125 2.23 -4.16 10.87
N ALA A 126 2.43 -4.88 9.78
CA ALA A 126 2.77 -6.29 9.78
C ALA A 126 4.27 -6.44 9.52
N ASP A 127 5.07 -6.55 10.59
CA ASP A 127 6.52 -6.62 10.48
C ASP A 127 6.99 -8.03 10.14
N GLU A 128 7.93 -8.12 9.18
CA GLU A 128 8.61 -9.36 8.77
C GLU A 128 7.66 -10.48 8.34
N ILE A 129 6.68 -10.15 7.48
CA ILE A 129 5.60 -11.08 7.13
C ILE A 129 6.09 -12.38 6.49
N ASN A 130 7.30 -12.36 5.93
CA ASN A 130 7.99 -13.53 5.40
C ASN A 130 8.51 -14.49 6.49
N ARG A 131 8.43 -14.19 7.79
CA ARG A 131 8.87 -15.11 8.86
C ARG A 131 7.80 -16.08 9.34
N ALA A 132 6.52 -15.80 9.11
CA ALA A 132 5.46 -16.72 9.52
C ALA A 132 5.12 -17.74 8.44
N THR A 133 4.50 -18.84 8.87
CA THR A 133 4.04 -19.90 7.97
C THR A 133 3.03 -19.39 6.92
N PRO A 134 2.92 -20.05 5.75
CA PRO A 134 1.95 -19.67 4.72
C PRO A 134 0.49 -19.59 5.21
N LYS A 135 0.12 -20.40 6.21
CA LYS A 135 -1.22 -20.40 6.81
C LYS A 135 -1.47 -19.10 7.60
N THR A 136 -0.48 -18.64 8.35
CA THR A 136 -0.54 -17.38 9.11
C THR A 136 -0.52 -16.17 8.19
N GLN A 137 0.31 -16.19 7.14
CA GLN A 137 0.29 -15.17 6.08
C GLN A 137 -1.10 -15.06 5.42
N SER A 138 -1.71 -16.20 5.10
CA SER A 138 -3.04 -16.27 4.49
C SER A 138 -4.11 -15.58 5.35
N ALA A 139 -4.04 -15.72 6.67
CA ALA A 139 -4.99 -15.11 7.61
C ALA A 139 -4.98 -13.57 7.54
N LEU A 140 -3.79 -12.96 7.43
CA LEU A 140 -3.63 -11.52 7.22
C LEU A 140 -4.19 -11.09 5.85
N LEU A 141 -3.84 -11.84 4.79
CA LEU A 141 -4.19 -11.51 3.41
C LEU A 141 -5.69 -11.68 3.12
N GLU A 142 -6.33 -12.62 3.80
CA GLU A 142 -7.79 -12.78 3.79
C GLU A 142 -8.46 -11.57 4.42
N ALA A 143 -8.00 -11.12 5.59
CA ALA A 143 -8.50 -9.91 6.24
C ALA A 143 -8.34 -8.66 5.36
N MET A 144 -7.22 -8.54 4.64
CA MET A 144 -6.98 -7.50 3.64
C MET A 144 -8.01 -7.49 2.51
N GLN A 145 -8.35 -8.67 1.98
CA GLN A 145 -9.22 -8.80 0.83
C GLN A 145 -10.71 -8.69 1.20
N GLU A 146 -11.11 -9.30 2.31
CA GLU A 146 -12.51 -9.40 2.76
C GLU A 146 -12.93 -8.21 3.65
N ARG A 147 -11.97 -7.45 4.19
CA ARG A 147 -12.21 -6.35 5.14
C ARG A 147 -13.00 -6.77 6.40
N GLN A 148 -12.91 -8.04 6.73
CA GLN A 148 -13.52 -8.64 7.91
C GLN A 148 -12.70 -9.86 8.32
N VAL A 149 -12.91 -10.30 9.55
CA VAL A 149 -12.30 -11.51 10.09
C VAL A 149 -13.40 -12.39 10.65
N THR A 150 -13.33 -13.69 10.35
CA THR A 150 -14.25 -14.68 10.88
C THR A 150 -13.52 -15.68 11.75
N VAL A 151 -13.86 -15.73 13.04
CA VAL A 151 -13.34 -16.72 13.98
C VAL A 151 -14.50 -17.57 14.52
N GLY A 152 -14.49 -18.86 14.18
CA GLY A 152 -15.60 -19.76 14.49
C GLY A 152 -16.90 -19.33 13.80
N LYS A 153 -17.86 -18.83 14.58
CA LYS A 153 -19.15 -18.30 14.07
C LYS A 153 -19.27 -16.78 14.17
N ARG A 154 -18.25 -16.08 14.66
CA ARG A 154 -18.26 -14.62 14.82
C ARG A 154 -17.54 -13.99 13.64
N THR A 155 -18.19 -13.02 13.00
CA THR A 155 -17.59 -12.19 11.95
C THR A 155 -17.49 -10.76 12.45
N ILE A 156 -16.28 -10.21 12.40
CA ILE A 156 -15.95 -8.86 12.84
C ILE A 156 -15.53 -8.07 11.62
N LYS A 157 -16.22 -6.96 11.35
CA LYS A 157 -15.81 -6.03 10.28
C LYS A 157 -14.64 -5.20 10.76
N LEU A 158 -13.66 -5.00 9.90
CA LEU A 158 -12.50 -4.16 10.22
C LEU A 158 -12.90 -2.69 10.19
N PRO A 159 -12.35 -1.85 11.08
CA PRO A 159 -12.65 -0.43 11.13
C PRO A 159 -12.14 0.29 9.87
N GLU A 160 -12.89 1.27 9.37
CA GLU A 160 -12.49 2.09 8.22
C GLU A 160 -11.93 3.46 8.71
N PRO A 161 -10.86 3.98 8.09
CA PRO A 161 -10.11 3.39 6.99
C PRO A 161 -9.27 2.21 7.48
N PHE A 162 -9.32 1.09 6.74
CA PHE A 162 -8.42 -0.05 6.96
C PHE A 162 -7.24 -0.02 5.99
N ALA A 163 -6.00 -0.17 6.48
CA ALA A 163 -4.83 -0.40 5.66
C ALA A 163 -3.73 -1.20 6.41
N VAL A 164 -3.19 -2.21 5.72
CA VAL A 164 -2.02 -2.97 6.15
C VAL A 164 -0.76 -2.43 5.46
N LEU A 165 0.26 -2.18 6.26
CA LEU A 165 1.63 -1.91 5.82
C LEU A 165 2.48 -3.10 6.25
N ALA A 166 2.82 -3.96 5.30
CA ALA A 166 3.64 -5.12 5.56
C ALA A 166 5.11 -4.79 5.33
N THR A 167 6.02 -5.33 6.13
CA THR A 167 7.46 -5.22 5.88
C THR A 167 8.06 -6.57 5.49
N GLN A 168 9.05 -6.52 4.61
CA GLN A 168 9.90 -7.66 4.27
C GLN A 168 11.36 -7.24 4.36
N ASN A 169 12.16 -8.09 4.99
CA ASN A 169 13.61 -7.95 5.04
C ASN A 169 14.24 -8.84 3.95
N PRO A 170 14.87 -8.26 2.92
CA PRO A 170 15.43 -9.03 1.81
C PRO A 170 16.69 -9.85 2.18
N VAL A 171 17.32 -9.57 3.33
CA VAL A 171 18.61 -10.17 3.72
C VAL A 171 18.43 -11.46 4.52
N GLU A 172 17.29 -11.66 5.19
CA GLU A 172 17.03 -12.85 6.01
C GLU A 172 16.68 -14.07 5.14
N GLN A 173 17.62 -15.01 5.03
CA GLN A 173 17.47 -16.25 4.26
C GLN A 173 17.06 -17.46 5.13
N GLU A 174 17.28 -17.41 6.45
CA GLU A 174 16.94 -18.53 7.34
C GLU A 174 15.53 -18.39 7.91
N GLY A 175 14.74 -19.45 7.78
CA GLY A 175 13.41 -19.53 8.39
C GLY A 175 12.37 -18.59 7.76
N THR A 176 12.57 -18.17 6.51
CA THR A 176 11.63 -17.33 5.78
C THR A 176 10.81 -18.10 4.75
N TYR A 177 9.54 -17.72 4.62
CA TYR A 177 8.56 -18.19 3.67
C TYR A 177 8.22 -17.03 2.73
N PRO A 178 8.71 -17.03 1.47
CA PRO A 178 8.38 -15.97 0.54
C PRO A 178 6.87 -15.95 0.26
N LEU A 179 6.33 -14.76 0.05
CA LEU A 179 4.93 -14.62 -0.36
C LEU A 179 4.82 -15.10 -1.82
N PRO A 180 3.89 -16.02 -2.11
CA PRO A 180 3.50 -16.32 -3.48
C PRO A 180 3.08 -15.05 -4.23
N GLU A 181 3.26 -15.06 -5.55
CA GLU A 181 2.96 -13.94 -6.44
C GLU A 181 1.49 -13.52 -6.35
N ALA A 182 0.60 -14.50 -6.25
CA ALA A 182 -0.83 -14.28 -6.06
C ALA A 182 -1.14 -13.50 -4.75
N GLN A 183 -0.28 -13.60 -3.74
CA GLN A 183 -0.39 -12.87 -2.49
C GLN A 183 0.19 -11.46 -2.63
N LEU A 184 1.34 -11.31 -3.29
CA LEU A 184 1.94 -10.02 -3.60
C LEU A 184 0.99 -9.12 -4.41
N ASP A 185 0.23 -9.68 -5.35
CA ASP A 185 -0.71 -8.92 -6.20
C ASP A 185 -1.84 -8.21 -5.40
N ARG A 186 -2.05 -8.58 -4.13
CA ARG A 186 -3.00 -7.92 -3.21
C ARG A 186 -2.50 -6.58 -2.68
N PHE A 187 -1.21 -6.30 -2.73
CA PHE A 187 -0.65 -5.01 -2.32
C PHE A 187 -0.74 -4.00 -3.47
N LEU A 188 -1.15 -2.76 -3.18
CA LEU A 188 -1.19 -1.69 -4.17
C LEU A 188 0.23 -1.39 -4.66
N PHE A 189 1.13 -1.15 -3.70
CA PHE A 189 2.53 -0.84 -3.96
C PHE A 189 3.49 -1.78 -3.24
N LYS A 190 4.62 -2.05 -3.88
CA LYS A 190 5.87 -2.42 -3.23
C LYS A 190 6.80 -1.21 -3.25
N LEU A 191 7.11 -0.67 -2.08
CA LEU A 191 8.03 0.46 -1.90
C LEU A 191 9.34 -0.05 -1.33
N VAL A 192 10.45 0.40 -1.93
CA VAL A 192 11.81 0.07 -1.47
C VAL A 192 12.31 1.22 -0.61
N VAL A 193 12.65 0.92 0.64
CA VAL A 193 13.20 1.90 1.59
C VAL A 193 14.72 1.77 1.56
N GLY A 194 15.38 2.79 1.01
CA GLY A 194 16.83 2.89 0.95
C GLY A 194 17.43 3.51 2.22
N TYR A 195 18.77 3.50 2.30
CA TYR A 195 19.48 4.23 3.34
C TYR A 195 19.31 5.76 3.16
N PRO A 196 19.21 6.52 4.27
CA PRO A 196 19.20 7.99 4.22
C PRO A 196 20.47 8.55 3.56
N LYS A 197 20.41 9.79 3.07
CA LYS A 197 21.60 10.51 2.59
C LYS A 197 22.39 11.08 3.77
N GLU A 198 23.64 11.45 3.56
CA GLU A 198 24.50 12.06 4.60
C GLU A 198 23.83 13.25 5.31
N GLN A 199 23.16 14.12 4.54
CA GLN A 199 22.45 15.28 5.08
C GLN A 199 21.30 14.86 6.00
N ASP A 200 20.57 13.80 5.63
CA ASP A 200 19.47 13.26 6.42
C ASP A 200 19.99 12.60 7.70
N TYR A 201 21.17 11.94 7.65
CA TYR A 201 21.79 11.33 8.83
C TYR A 201 22.07 12.35 9.93
N SER A 202 22.59 13.54 9.60
CA SER A 202 22.82 14.57 10.61
C SER A 202 21.53 14.92 11.36
N VAL A 203 20.44 15.17 10.63
CA VAL A 203 19.14 15.54 11.21
C VAL A 203 18.54 14.37 12.02
N ILE A 204 18.66 13.14 11.53
CA ILE A 204 18.20 11.94 12.24
C ILE A 204 18.96 11.80 13.56
N LEU A 205 20.28 11.95 13.55
CA LEU A 205 21.11 11.85 14.75
C LEU A 205 20.74 12.96 15.75
N ASP A 206 20.61 14.20 15.32
CA ASP A 206 20.22 15.32 16.19
C ASP A 206 18.84 15.09 16.82
N ARG A 207 17.85 14.63 16.05
CA ARG A 207 16.48 14.38 16.56
C ARG A 207 16.37 13.16 17.48
N THR A 208 17.12 12.09 17.20
CA THR A 208 17.04 10.85 17.97
C THR A 208 17.92 10.85 19.22
N THR A 209 19.01 11.63 19.21
CA THR A 209 19.91 11.78 20.37
C THR A 209 19.64 13.04 21.18
N GLY A 210 18.90 14.00 20.63
CA GLY A 210 18.38 15.16 21.35
C GLY A 210 17.24 14.80 22.32
N GLY A 211 17.07 15.59 23.37
CA GLY A 211 16.07 15.33 24.42
C GLY A 211 14.62 15.70 24.07
N GLN A 212 14.33 16.17 22.86
CA GLN A 212 12.98 16.58 22.44
C GLN A 212 12.53 15.78 21.22
N SER A 213 11.46 14.99 21.39
CA SER A 213 10.76 14.36 20.27
C SER A 213 9.60 15.25 19.82
N PRO A 214 9.40 15.46 18.51
CA PRO A 214 8.23 16.15 17.98
C PRO A 214 6.93 15.49 18.45
N VAL A 215 5.90 16.31 18.70
CA VAL A 215 4.56 15.83 19.05
C VAL A 215 3.67 15.99 17.82
N ILE A 216 3.32 14.87 17.21
CA ILE A 216 2.37 14.86 16.10
C ILE A 216 0.98 15.23 16.60
N THR A 217 0.36 16.19 15.92
CA THR A 217 -1.04 16.55 16.10
C THR A 217 -1.86 15.93 14.98
N ALA A 218 -3.08 15.46 15.29
CA ALA A 218 -3.97 14.93 14.27
C ALA A 218 -4.37 16.06 13.29
N ALA A 219 -4.03 15.87 12.02
CA ALA A 219 -4.34 16.77 10.91
C ALA A 219 -5.71 16.49 10.28
N THR A 220 -6.29 15.31 10.54
CA THR A 220 -7.57 14.85 9.99
C THR A 220 -8.17 13.74 10.88
N THR A 221 -9.27 13.12 10.44
CA THR A 221 -9.87 11.94 11.07
C THR A 221 -10.00 10.76 10.10
N GLY A 222 -10.28 9.56 10.62
CA GLY A 222 -10.56 8.40 9.79
C GLY A 222 -11.74 8.60 8.84
N GLU A 223 -12.81 9.25 9.30
CA GLU A 223 -14.00 9.53 8.49
C GLU A 223 -13.67 10.43 7.30
N GLU A 224 -12.83 11.45 7.48
CA GLU A 224 -12.38 12.32 6.39
C GLU A 224 -11.53 11.55 5.38
N ILE A 225 -10.67 10.61 5.80
CA ILE A 225 -9.95 9.74 4.87
C ILE A 225 -10.92 8.90 4.02
N VAL A 226 -12.00 8.40 4.62
CA VAL A 226 -13.03 7.64 3.89
C VAL A 226 -13.76 8.55 2.89
N GLU A 227 -14.06 9.79 3.26
CA GLU A 227 -14.62 10.80 2.35
C GLU A 227 -13.68 11.06 1.17
N MET A 228 -12.39 11.30 1.44
CA MET A 228 -11.37 11.54 0.42
C MET A 228 -11.18 10.33 -0.51
N ARG A 229 -11.25 9.09 0.01
CA ARG A 229 -11.24 7.86 -0.81
C ARG A 229 -12.40 7.84 -1.81
N ASN A 230 -13.57 8.35 -1.43
CA ASN A 230 -14.72 8.43 -2.33
C ASN A 230 -14.51 9.48 -3.43
N ILE A 231 -13.93 10.63 -3.09
CA ILE A 231 -13.53 11.66 -4.06
C ILE A 231 -12.52 11.08 -5.06
N VAL A 232 -11.47 10.41 -4.58
CA VAL A 232 -10.48 9.73 -5.43
C VAL A 232 -11.18 8.81 -6.43
N ARG A 233 -12.15 7.99 -6.01
CA ARG A 233 -12.87 7.07 -6.92
C ARG A 233 -13.65 7.79 -8.00
N GLN A 234 -14.15 8.99 -7.74
CA GLN A 234 -14.94 9.78 -8.69
C GLN A 234 -14.10 10.46 -9.77
N VAL A 235 -12.79 10.61 -9.59
CA VAL A 235 -11.90 11.22 -10.58
C VAL A 235 -12.03 10.51 -11.93
N PRO A 236 -12.42 11.22 -13.00
CA PRO A 236 -12.49 10.70 -14.36
C PRO A 236 -11.17 10.09 -14.85
N VAL A 237 -11.29 8.98 -15.58
CA VAL A 237 -10.16 8.38 -16.33
C VAL A 237 -10.45 8.51 -17.82
N PRO A 238 -9.82 9.47 -18.52
CA PRO A 238 -9.89 9.55 -19.98
C PRO A 238 -9.45 8.23 -20.63
N GLU A 239 -10.05 7.90 -21.77
CA GLU A 239 -9.74 6.65 -22.49
C GLU A 239 -8.27 6.53 -22.89
N VAL A 240 -7.57 7.66 -23.13
CA VAL A 240 -6.13 7.68 -23.41
C VAL A 240 -5.32 7.19 -22.21
N ALA A 241 -5.61 7.69 -21.00
CA ALA A 241 -4.93 7.25 -19.77
C ALA A 241 -5.25 5.78 -19.44
N LYS A 242 -6.51 5.36 -19.65
CA LYS A 242 -6.94 3.97 -19.49
C LYS A 242 -6.23 3.02 -20.44
N LYS A 243 -6.13 3.35 -21.73
CA LYS A 243 -5.38 2.57 -22.73
C LYS A 243 -3.90 2.52 -22.39
N TYR A 244 -3.32 3.63 -21.95
CA TYR A 244 -1.92 3.64 -21.53
C TYR A 244 -1.65 2.68 -20.35
N ALA A 245 -2.51 2.69 -19.33
CA ALA A 245 -2.40 1.72 -18.22
C ALA A 245 -2.53 0.26 -18.68
N ILE A 246 -3.42 -0.01 -19.65
CA ILE A 246 -3.55 -1.35 -20.26
C ILE A 246 -2.27 -1.73 -21.02
N HIS A 247 -1.74 -0.83 -21.84
CA HIS A 247 -0.52 -1.09 -22.62
C HIS A 247 0.69 -1.35 -21.72
N LEU A 248 0.81 -0.62 -20.59
CA LEU A 248 1.87 -0.88 -19.61
C LEU A 248 1.74 -2.28 -19.00
N VAL A 249 0.54 -2.69 -18.59
CA VAL A 249 0.30 -4.04 -18.06
C VAL A 249 0.56 -5.11 -19.11
N MET A 250 0.06 -4.93 -20.33
CA MET A 250 0.34 -5.84 -21.44
C MET A 250 1.84 -5.90 -21.74
N GLY A 251 2.56 -4.78 -21.62
CA GLY A 251 4.01 -4.71 -21.77
C GLY A 251 4.80 -5.51 -20.73
N THR A 252 4.18 -5.88 -19.59
CA THR A 252 4.80 -6.79 -18.61
C THR A 252 4.62 -8.27 -18.97
N GLN A 253 3.75 -8.61 -19.94
CA GLN A 253 3.35 -9.98 -20.23
C GLN A 253 4.17 -10.55 -21.40
N PRO A 254 4.95 -11.63 -21.20
CA PRO A 254 5.71 -12.25 -22.28
C PRO A 254 4.82 -12.64 -23.46
N GLY A 255 5.28 -12.34 -24.68
CA GLY A 255 4.57 -12.59 -25.94
C GLY A 255 3.48 -11.57 -26.29
N SER A 256 3.29 -10.53 -25.49
CA SER A 256 2.36 -9.44 -25.82
C SER A 256 2.92 -8.52 -26.91
N ASP A 257 2.05 -7.94 -27.73
CA ASP A 257 2.41 -6.92 -28.74
C ASP A 257 3.10 -5.69 -28.13
N TYR A 258 2.92 -5.44 -26.82
CA TYR A 258 3.53 -4.32 -26.11
C TYR A 258 4.78 -4.71 -25.31
N ALA A 259 5.13 -5.99 -25.25
CA ALA A 259 6.23 -6.49 -24.44
C ALA A 259 7.59 -6.20 -25.11
N PRO A 260 8.48 -5.42 -24.48
CA PRO A 260 9.84 -5.24 -24.98
C PRO A 260 10.61 -6.57 -25.00
N GLU A 261 11.70 -6.63 -25.77
CA GLU A 261 12.53 -7.84 -25.92
C GLU A 261 13.03 -8.38 -24.57
N ILE A 262 13.48 -7.48 -23.67
CA ILE A 262 13.93 -7.82 -22.31
C ILE A 262 12.84 -8.55 -21.50
N VAL A 263 11.56 -8.22 -21.71
CA VAL A 263 10.44 -8.88 -21.01
C VAL A 263 10.20 -10.26 -21.59
N ASN A 264 10.26 -10.40 -22.92
CA ASN A 264 10.10 -11.70 -23.58
C ASN A 264 11.23 -12.67 -23.21
N GLU A 265 12.44 -12.14 -22.99
CA GLU A 265 13.61 -12.93 -22.65
C GLU A 265 13.68 -13.30 -21.16
N PHE A 266 13.36 -12.37 -20.26
CA PHE A 266 13.64 -12.52 -18.83
C PHE A 266 12.42 -12.61 -17.92
N ALA A 267 11.20 -12.29 -18.37
CA ALA A 267 10.01 -12.45 -17.56
C ALA A 267 9.36 -13.83 -17.79
N ALA A 268 9.04 -14.53 -16.69
CA ALA A 268 8.22 -15.73 -16.68
C ALA A 268 6.72 -15.41 -16.65
N LEU A 269 6.35 -14.34 -15.94
CA LEU A 269 4.95 -13.93 -15.75
C LEU A 269 4.87 -12.40 -15.62
N GLY A 270 3.85 -11.82 -16.24
CA GLY A 270 3.53 -10.40 -16.15
C GLY A 270 2.38 -10.08 -15.18
N SER A 271 2.07 -8.79 -15.08
CA SER A 271 1.03 -8.27 -14.20
C SER A 271 -0.36 -8.73 -14.60
N SER A 272 -1.20 -8.98 -13.59
CA SER A 272 -2.63 -9.25 -13.73
C SER A 272 -3.43 -7.95 -14.03
N PRO A 273 -4.74 -8.05 -14.33
CA PRO A 273 -5.62 -6.88 -14.43
C PRO A 273 -5.66 -5.99 -13.18
N ARG A 274 -5.28 -6.52 -12.00
CA ARG A 274 -5.15 -5.72 -10.77
C ARG A 274 -4.04 -4.68 -10.89
N GLY A 275 -3.01 -4.91 -11.70
CA GLY A 275 -2.00 -3.91 -12.02
C GLY A 275 -2.63 -2.67 -12.67
N ALA A 276 -3.49 -2.85 -13.67
CA ALA A 276 -4.17 -1.74 -14.34
C ALA A 276 -5.10 -0.98 -13.38
N GLN A 277 -5.85 -1.72 -12.54
CA GLN A 277 -6.69 -1.11 -11.50
C GLN A 277 -5.87 -0.27 -10.52
N SER A 278 -4.71 -0.79 -10.10
CA SER A 278 -3.79 -0.13 -9.17
C SER A 278 -3.17 1.12 -9.78
N LEU A 279 -2.74 1.05 -11.05
CA LEU A 279 -2.25 2.21 -11.82
C LEU A 279 -3.30 3.31 -11.88
N LEU A 280 -4.56 2.97 -12.20
CA LEU A 280 -5.63 3.95 -12.29
C LEU A 280 -5.95 4.57 -10.94
N LEU A 281 -6.10 3.78 -9.87
CA LEU A 281 -6.41 4.31 -8.53
C LEU A 281 -5.29 5.22 -8.00
N ALA A 282 -4.03 4.81 -8.15
CA ALA A 282 -2.88 5.62 -7.77
C ALA A 282 -2.76 6.89 -8.63
N GLY A 283 -3.01 6.78 -9.95
CA GLY A 283 -3.03 7.91 -10.87
C GLY A 283 -4.12 8.94 -10.54
N LYS A 284 -5.29 8.51 -10.04
CA LYS A 284 -6.35 9.40 -9.57
C LYS A 284 -5.92 10.23 -8.36
N VAL A 285 -5.24 9.61 -7.39
CA VAL A 285 -4.66 10.35 -6.25
C VAL A 285 -3.67 11.39 -6.76
N ARG A 286 -2.77 11.01 -7.66
CA ARG A 286 -1.76 11.92 -8.20
C ARG A 286 -2.38 13.07 -9.02
N ALA A 287 -3.43 12.81 -9.78
CA ALA A 287 -4.17 13.85 -10.49
C ALA A 287 -4.71 14.91 -9.52
N LEU A 288 -5.34 14.49 -8.41
CA LEU A 288 -5.85 15.40 -7.38
C LEU A 288 -4.73 16.20 -6.70
N LEU A 289 -3.58 15.58 -6.40
CA LEU A 289 -2.42 16.29 -5.83
C LEU A 289 -1.90 17.39 -6.77
N ASN A 290 -1.97 17.14 -8.07
CA ASN A 290 -1.61 18.10 -9.11
C ASN A 290 -2.72 19.10 -9.44
N GLY A 291 -3.83 19.12 -8.68
CA GLY A 291 -4.98 20.00 -8.91
C GLY A 291 -5.75 19.69 -10.19
N ARG A 292 -5.62 18.47 -10.73
CA ARG A 292 -6.30 18.01 -11.95
C ARG A 292 -7.49 17.12 -11.63
N PHE A 293 -8.53 17.25 -12.47
CA PHE A 293 -9.79 16.51 -12.38
C PHE A 293 -9.92 15.38 -13.40
N ALA A 294 -8.81 14.95 -13.96
CA ALA A 294 -8.76 13.83 -14.85
C ALA A 294 -7.36 13.23 -14.79
N VAL A 295 -7.29 11.91 -14.83
CA VAL A 295 -6.01 11.19 -14.87
C VAL A 295 -5.33 11.43 -16.22
N SER A 296 -4.05 11.75 -16.20
CA SER A 296 -3.19 11.83 -17.38
C SER A 296 -2.28 10.61 -17.52
N CYS A 297 -1.66 10.41 -18.69
CA CYS A 297 -0.65 9.36 -18.86
C CYS A 297 0.57 9.58 -17.95
N GLU A 298 0.91 10.83 -17.67
CA GLU A 298 1.99 11.19 -16.74
C GLU A 298 1.69 10.68 -15.33
N ASP A 299 0.45 10.84 -14.85
CA ASP A 299 0.08 10.33 -13.52
C ASP A 299 0.25 8.80 -13.43
N ILE A 300 -0.08 8.09 -14.50
CA ILE A 300 0.09 6.63 -14.61
C ILE A 300 1.56 6.24 -14.66
N ARG A 301 2.39 6.96 -15.45
CA ARG A 301 3.83 6.69 -15.59
C ARG A 301 4.54 6.76 -14.24
N GLU A 302 4.23 7.78 -13.47
CA GLU A 302 4.90 8.09 -12.21
C GLU A 302 4.64 7.04 -11.11
N VAL A 303 3.45 6.43 -11.11
CA VAL A 303 3.08 5.37 -10.16
C VAL A 303 3.43 3.97 -10.67
N ALA A 304 3.91 3.84 -11.91
CA ALA A 304 4.05 2.53 -12.55
C ALA A 304 5.10 1.63 -11.88
N VAL A 305 6.25 2.17 -11.49
CA VAL A 305 7.32 1.38 -10.86
C VAL A 305 6.89 0.76 -9.53
N PRO A 306 6.35 1.52 -8.54
CA PRO A 306 5.88 0.92 -7.29
C PRO A 306 4.67 0.00 -7.46
N VAL A 307 3.86 0.16 -8.51
CA VAL A 307 2.72 -0.73 -8.83
C VAL A 307 3.17 -2.03 -9.46
N LEU A 308 4.04 -2.00 -10.46
CA LEU A 308 4.28 -3.16 -11.32
C LEU A 308 5.42 -4.06 -10.85
N ARG A 309 6.38 -3.52 -10.07
CA ARG A 309 7.61 -4.27 -9.70
C ARG A 309 7.34 -5.60 -8.97
N HIS A 310 6.31 -5.69 -8.14
CA HIS A 310 5.97 -6.93 -7.41
C HIS A 310 4.93 -7.79 -8.12
N ARG A 311 4.60 -7.45 -9.37
CA ARG A 311 3.61 -8.13 -10.21
C ARG A 311 4.26 -8.82 -11.40
N MET A 312 5.59 -8.91 -11.42
CA MET A 312 6.35 -9.60 -12.43
C MET A 312 7.15 -10.72 -11.78
N VAL A 313 7.35 -11.81 -12.52
CA VAL A 313 8.21 -12.91 -12.11
C VAL A 313 9.34 -13.02 -13.10
N ILE A 314 10.57 -12.94 -12.61
CA ILE A 314 11.77 -13.11 -13.42
C ILE A 314 12.05 -14.61 -13.56
N ASN A 315 12.31 -15.05 -14.78
CA ASN A 315 12.71 -16.44 -15.05
C ASN A 315 14.15 -16.72 -14.57
N PHE A 316 14.55 -17.99 -14.57
CA PHE A 316 15.88 -18.39 -14.09
C PHE A 316 17.03 -17.70 -14.86
N HIS A 317 16.84 -17.47 -16.16
CA HIS A 317 17.84 -16.79 -16.98
C HIS A 317 18.04 -15.33 -16.53
N GLY A 318 16.94 -14.58 -16.33
CA GLY A 318 17.01 -13.21 -15.84
C GLY A 318 17.60 -13.10 -14.44
N GLN A 319 17.31 -14.08 -13.56
CA GLN A 319 17.93 -14.15 -12.24
C GLN A 319 19.46 -14.34 -12.34
N SER A 320 19.93 -15.20 -13.26
CA SER A 320 21.36 -15.43 -13.47
C SER A 320 22.10 -14.20 -14.03
N GLU A 321 21.42 -13.39 -14.83
CA GLU A 321 21.94 -12.14 -15.40
C GLU A 321 21.79 -10.93 -14.45
N GLY A 322 21.23 -11.14 -13.26
CA GLY A 322 21.03 -10.07 -12.28
C GLY A 322 19.97 -9.04 -12.68
N ILE A 323 19.03 -9.41 -13.56
CA ILE A 323 17.89 -8.57 -13.94
C ILE A 323 17.00 -8.38 -12.72
N SER A 324 16.55 -7.14 -12.49
CA SER A 324 15.60 -6.81 -11.42
C SER A 324 14.25 -6.40 -11.98
N ASP A 325 13.20 -6.54 -11.16
CA ASP A 325 11.84 -6.18 -11.55
C ASP A 325 11.75 -4.69 -11.90
N GLU A 326 12.51 -3.86 -11.19
CA GLU A 326 12.61 -2.43 -11.45
C GLU A 326 13.23 -2.12 -12.82
N MET A 327 14.26 -2.86 -13.23
CA MET A 327 14.86 -2.71 -14.56
C MET A 327 13.83 -3.02 -15.66
N LEU A 328 13.09 -4.14 -15.53
CA LEU A 328 12.06 -4.52 -16.49
C LEU A 328 10.97 -3.45 -16.60
N VAL A 329 10.43 -2.98 -15.46
CA VAL A 329 9.37 -1.95 -15.47
C VAL A 329 9.87 -0.64 -16.06
N ARG A 330 11.11 -0.22 -15.76
CA ARG A 330 11.70 0.99 -16.35
C ARG A 330 11.86 0.86 -17.87
N GLU A 331 12.21 -0.32 -18.37
CA GLU A 331 12.33 -0.55 -19.82
C GLU A 331 10.97 -0.56 -20.53
N ILE A 332 9.95 -1.11 -19.89
CA ILE A 332 8.56 -1.01 -20.36
C ILE A 332 8.13 0.45 -20.46
N LEU A 333 8.42 1.28 -19.45
CA LEU A 333 8.06 2.71 -19.45
C LEU A 333 8.77 3.52 -20.54
N LYS A 334 9.96 3.10 -20.99
CA LYS A 334 10.65 3.74 -22.12
C LYS A 334 10.08 3.30 -23.47
N THR A 335 9.69 2.03 -23.58
CA THR A 335 9.33 1.40 -24.86
C THR A 335 7.85 1.61 -25.19
N VAL A 336 6.97 1.46 -24.20
CA VAL A 336 5.52 1.58 -24.39
C VAL A 336 5.15 3.06 -24.52
N LYS A 337 4.73 3.44 -25.73
CA LYS A 337 4.32 4.83 -26.02
C LYS A 337 2.94 5.14 -25.48
N GLU A 338 2.74 6.41 -25.15
CA GLU A 338 1.42 6.94 -24.87
C GLU A 338 0.52 6.79 -26.11
N PRO A 339 -0.74 6.34 -25.95
CA PRO A 339 -1.68 6.34 -27.06
C PRO A 339 -1.91 7.75 -27.57
N ASN A 340 -1.97 7.93 -28.89
CA ASN A 340 -2.35 9.21 -29.47
C ASN A 340 -3.76 9.62 -28.98
N GLN A 341 -3.95 10.90 -28.67
CA GLN A 341 -5.29 11.47 -28.53
C GLN A 341 -5.95 11.38 -29.91
N VAL A 342 -6.96 10.51 -30.04
CA VAL A 342 -7.80 10.42 -31.25
C VAL A 342 -8.93 11.42 -31.13
#